data_AF-A0A377F9W5-F1
#
_entry.id   AF-A0A377F9W5-F1
#
_cell.length_a   1.000
_cell.length_b   1.000
_cell.length_c   1.000
_cell.angle_alpha   90.00
_cell.angle_beta   90.00
_cell.angle_gamma   90.00
#
_symmetry.space_group_name_H-M   'P 1'
#
loop_
_entity.id
_entity.type
_entity.pdbx_description
1 polymer ?
#
loop_
_entity_poly.entity_id
_entity_poly.type
_entity_poly.pdbx_seq_one_letter_code
_entity_poly.pdbx_strand_id
1 'polypeptide(L)' 'MEVLTNGGLVGRVTKVAENGYIAIALNDTTEVVIKRDFVAAVLPKGTMKAL' A
#
# COMPACT_ATOMS: atom_id res chain seq x y z
N MET A 1 -4.26 -4.15 -5.21
CA MET A 1 -3.84 -4.91 -4.03
C MET A 1 -3.88 -3.96 -2.85
N GLU A 2 -4.61 -4.29 -1.79
CA GLU A 2 -4.70 -3.47 -0.57
C GLU A 2 -3.59 -3.93 0.39
N VAL A 3 -2.93 -2.99 1.06
CA VAL A 3 -1.79 -3.26 1.94
C VAL A 3 -1.86 -2.44 3.21
N LEU A 4 -1.44 -3.03 4.32
CA LEU A 4 -1.15 -2.36 5.58
C LEU A 4 0.37 -2.21 5.68
N THR A 5 0.85 -1.00 5.95
CA THR A 5 2.26 -0.71 6.19
C THR A 5 2.59 -0.78 7.68
N ASN A 6 3.86 -1.00 8.03
CA ASN A 6 4.32 -1.03 9.42
C ASN A 6 4.04 0.25 10.22
N GLY A 7 3.86 1.39 9.53
CA GLY A 7 3.49 2.67 10.14
C GLY A 7 1.98 2.85 10.39
N GLY A 8 1.16 1.84 10.12
CA GLY A 8 -0.30 1.91 10.27
C GLY A 8 -1.04 2.53 9.08
N LEU A 9 -0.34 2.93 8.01
CA LEU A 9 -0.98 3.42 6.80
C LEU A 9 -1.55 2.26 5.99
N VAL A 10 -2.78 2.43 5.51
CA VAL A 10 -3.45 1.50 4.61
C VAL A 10 -3.56 2.15 3.24
N GLY A 11 -3.29 1.38 2.18
CA GLY A 11 -3.41 1.90 0.83
C GLY A 11 -3.45 0.82 -0.24
N ARG A 12 -3.48 1.27 -1.50
CA ARG A 12 -3.52 0.40 -2.67
C ARG A 12 -2.21 0.46 -3.44
N VAL A 13 -1.59 -0.69 -3.70
CA VAL A 13 -0.43 -0.74 -4.60
C VAL A 13 -0.85 -0.35 -6.02
N THR A 14 -0.23 0.70 -6.54
CA THR A 14 -0.42 1.26 -7.89
C THR A 14 0.71 0.87 -8.83
N LYS A 15 1.94 0.72 -8.31
CA LYS A 15 3.11 0.32 -9.08
C LYS A 15 4.05 -0.55 -8.25
N VAL A 16 4.66 -1.55 -8.90
CA VAL A 16 5.75 -2.36 -8.34
C VAL A 16 6.99 -2.09 -9.19
N ALA A 17 8.07 -1.63 -8.56
CA ALA A 17 9.34 -1.42 -9.21
C ALA A 17 10.28 -2.61 -8.95
N GLU A 18 11.15 -2.91 -9.92
CA GLU A 18 12.07 -4.05 -9.86
C GLU A 18 13.19 -3.87 -8.82
N ASN A 19 13.43 -2.64 -8.39
CA ASN A 19 14.44 -2.28 -7.37
C ASN A 19 13.96 -2.48 -5.92
N GLY A 20 12.84 -3.19 -5.70
CA GLY A 20 12.30 -3.48 -4.37
C GLY A 20 11.41 -2.39 -3.75
N TYR A 21 11.05 -1.37 -4.54
CA TYR A 21 10.13 -0.32 -4.11
C TYR A 21 8.74 -0.53 -4.71
N ILE A 22 7.72 -0.04 -4.00
CA ILE A 22 6.34 -0.06 -4.46
C ILE A 22 5.73 1.33 -4.26
N ALA A 23 4.87 1.74 -5.19
CA ALA A 23 4.03 2.91 -5.03
C ALA A 23 2.66 2.47 -4.49
N ILE A 24 2.18 3.19 -3.47
CA ILE A 24 0.92 2.95 -2.79
C ILE A 24 0.11 4.25 -2.81
N ALA A 25 -1.10 4.20 -3.34
CA ALA A 25 -2.09 5.26 -3.18
C ALA A 25 -2.75 5.14 -1.80
N LEU A 26 -2.66 6.20 -1.01
CA LEU A 26 -3.35 6.31 0.29
C LEU A 26 -4.79 6.83 0.11
N ASN A 27 -4.97 7.68 -0.91
CA ASN A 27 -6.26 8.20 -1.37
C ASN A 27 -6.11 8.60 -2.85
N ASP A 28 -7.13 9.23 -3.43
CA ASP A 28 -7.16 9.57 -4.86
C ASP A 28 -6.14 10.66 -5.27
N THR A 29 -5.63 11.44 -4.31
CA THR A 29 -4.71 12.56 -4.57
C THR A 29 -3.31 12.34 -4.02
N THR A 30 -3.12 11.32 -3.18
CA THR A 30 -1.89 11.09 -2.41
C THR A 30 -1.35 9.70 -2.71
N GLU A 31 -0.17 9.66 -3.31
CA GLU A 31 0.61 8.45 -3.54
C GLU A 31 1.96 8.57 -2.80
N VAL A 32 2.41 7.46 -2.24
CA VAL A 32 3.70 7.35 -1.55
C VAL A 32 4.48 6.17 -2.09
N VAL A 33 5.81 6.33 -2.17
CA VAL A 33 6.72 5.24 -2.56
C VAL A 33 7.41 4.72 -1.31
N ILE A 34 7.28 3.41 -1.07
CA ILE A 34 7.91 2.74 0.08
C ILE A 34 8.74 1.54 -0.38
N LYS A 35 9.69 1.11 0.44
CA LYS A 35 10.32 -0.20 0.26
C LYS A 35 9.30 -1.31 0.54
N ARG A 36 9.36 -2.38 -0.25
CA ARG A 36 8.47 -3.54 -0.09
C ARG A 36 8.52 -4.15 1.32
N ASP A 37 9.68 -4.08 1.98
CA ASP A 37 9.89 -4.59 3.34
C ASP A 37 9.05 -3.87 4.42
N PHE A 38 8.49 -2.70 4.10
CA PHE A 38 7.61 -1.96 5.00
C PHE A 38 6.13 -2.38 4.90
N VAL A 39 5.79 -3.34 4.05
CA VAL A 39 4.45 -3.93 3.99
C VAL A 39 4.31 -4.94 5.14
N ALA A 40 3.44 -4.62 6.09
CA ALA A 40 3.11 -5.50 7.21
C ALA A 40 2.22 -6.67 6.75
N ALA A 41 1.20 -6.37 5.95
CA ALA A 41 0.25 -7.35 5.45
C ALA A 41 -0.39 -6.93 4.12
N VAL A 42 -0.78 -7.94 3.33
CA VAL A 42 -1.68 -7.76 2.18
C VAL A 42 -3.11 -8.00 2.67
N LEU A 43 -4.01 -7.08 2.37
CA LEU A 43 -5.39 -7.13 2.83
C LEU A 43 -6.33 -7.74 1.77
N PRO A 44 -7.41 -8.43 2.19
CA PRO A 44 -8.48 -8.86 1.29
C PRO A 44 -9.10 -7.65 0.59
N LYS A 45 -9.62 -7.86 -0.63
CA LYS A 45 -10.25 -6.80 -1.41
C LYS A 45 -11.45 -6.21 -0.67
N GLY A 46 -11.49 -4.89 -0.52
CA GLY A 46 -12.61 -4.18 0.07
C GLY A 46 -12.44 -3.87 1.56
N THR A 47 -11.30 -4.21 2.16
CA THR A 47 -11.01 -3.90 3.58
C THR A 47 -11.01 -2.39 3.81
N MET A 48 -10.46 -1.61 2.87
CA MET A 48 -10.43 -0.14 2.99
C MET A 48 -11.81 0.53 2.86
N LYS A 49 -12.83 -0.16 2.35
CA LYS A 49 -14.21 0.37 2.31
C LYS A 49 -14.98 0.08 3.60
N ALA A 50 -14.49 -0.85 4.41
CA ALA A 50 -15.10 -1.28 5.65
C ALA A 50 -14.56 -0.52 6.88
N LEU A 51 -13.47 0.24 6.69
CA LEU A 51 -12.91 1.20 7.63
C LEU A 51 -13.53 2.58 7.38
#